data_AF-A0A9P7FUQ9-F1
#
_entry.id   AF-A0A9P7FUQ9-F1
#
_cell.length_a   1.000
_cell.length_b   1.000
_cell.length_c   1.000
_cell.angle_alpha   90.00
_cell.angle_beta   90.00
_cell.angle_gamma   90.00
#
_symmetry.space_group_name_H-M   'P 1'
#
loop_
_entity.id
_entity.type
_entity.pdbx_description
1 polymer ?
#
loop_
_entity_poly.entity_id
_entity_poly.type
_entity_poly.pdbx_seq_one_letter_code
_entity_poly.pdbx_strand_id
1 'polypeptide(L)'
;MSKLIKRTVFQEHTALLTERQDALLAELREQSKAGFPKAEEEWEKNVLAWARRQELAAAAAAAPTAGGATPTTAPPATDSTAPTRHPTEEMDVDPSPSVALAGEKDRDGKDHAQQPPGKKYRLTEPMKSIIWQLVLLSNEICRLENEKNTLEGSVIQLSEQGLRKVLYQKIVAAFPEGWLSSGQISRDVSAMKKRFEKEAMENDQEPEF
;
A
#
# COMPACT_ATOMS: atom_id res chain seq x y z
N MET A 1 35.27 -25.63 -16.15
CA MET A 1 34.15 -25.56 -17.11
C MET A 1 32.92 -24.86 -16.55
N SER A 2 32.20 -25.38 -15.54
CA SER A 2 30.92 -24.78 -15.06
C SER A 2 30.95 -23.25 -14.84
N LYS A 3 32.00 -22.69 -14.21
CA LYS A 3 32.15 -21.23 -14.02
C LYS A 3 32.16 -20.41 -15.33
N LEU A 4 32.70 -20.96 -16.43
CA LEU A 4 32.74 -20.28 -17.72
C LEU A 4 31.36 -20.33 -18.39
N ILE A 5 30.72 -21.50 -18.38
CA ILE A 5 29.36 -21.71 -18.90
C ILE A 5 28.39 -20.76 -18.19
N LYS A 6 28.40 -20.73 -16.84
CA LYS A 6 27.52 -19.83 -16.08
C LYS A 6 27.73 -18.35 -16.42
N ARG A 7 28.98 -17.92 -16.66
CA ARG A 7 29.26 -16.53 -17.10
C ARG A 7 28.74 -16.24 -18.51
N THR A 8 28.76 -17.20 -19.43
CA THR A 8 28.23 -16.99 -20.80
C THR A 8 26.70 -16.97 -20.82
N VAL A 9 26.01 -17.91 -20.16
CA VAL A 9 24.52 -17.93 -20.16
C VAL A 9 23.89 -16.88 -19.25
N PHE A 10 24.63 -16.30 -18.30
CA PHE A 10 24.10 -15.29 -17.37
C PHE A 10 23.48 -14.09 -18.09
N GLN A 11 24.13 -13.59 -19.15
CA GLN A 11 23.64 -12.42 -19.90
C GLN A 11 22.34 -12.76 -20.64
N GLU A 12 22.31 -13.89 -21.34
CA GLU A 12 21.12 -14.38 -22.07
C GLU A 12 19.94 -14.64 -21.12
N HIS A 13 20.18 -15.27 -19.97
CA HIS A 13 19.14 -15.54 -18.99
C HIS A 13 18.60 -14.25 -18.34
N THR A 14 19.49 -13.32 -17.99
CA THR A 14 19.08 -12.02 -17.42
C THR A 14 18.29 -11.19 -18.43
N ALA A 15 18.68 -11.22 -19.71
CA ALA A 15 17.95 -10.59 -20.80
C ALA A 15 16.53 -11.19 -20.95
N LEU A 16 16.41 -12.53 -20.99
CA LEU A 16 15.12 -13.23 -21.08
C LEU A 16 14.18 -12.91 -19.91
N LEU A 17 14.71 -12.86 -18.68
CA LEU A 17 13.92 -12.50 -17.49
C LEU A 17 13.49 -11.03 -17.51
N THR A 18 14.33 -10.14 -18.05
CA THR A 18 14.03 -8.71 -18.20
C THR A 18 12.99 -8.48 -19.28
N GLU A 19 13.11 -9.11 -20.44
CA GLU A 19 12.12 -9.09 -21.52
C GLU A 19 10.75 -9.58 -21.01
N ARG A 20 10.73 -10.69 -20.25
CA ARG A 20 9.49 -11.18 -19.63
C ARG A 20 8.94 -10.22 -18.57
N GLN A 21 9.79 -9.55 -17.80
CA GLN A 21 9.37 -8.50 -16.85
C GLN A 21 8.72 -7.32 -17.58
N ASP A 22 9.31 -6.85 -18.67
CA ASP A 22 8.81 -5.70 -19.43
C ASP A 22 7.52 -6.05 -20.21
N ALA A 23 7.40 -7.27 -20.74
CA ALA A 23 6.17 -7.78 -21.33
C ALA A 23 5.01 -7.83 -20.32
N LEU A 24 5.26 -8.32 -19.09
CA LEU A 24 4.27 -8.33 -18.00
C LEU A 24 3.91 -6.93 -17.52
N LEU A 25 4.85 -5.98 -17.50
CA LEU A 25 4.57 -4.56 -17.21
C LEU A 25 3.76 -3.89 -18.33
N ALA A 26 3.93 -4.29 -19.58
CA ALA A 26 3.11 -3.84 -20.70
C ALA A 26 1.68 -4.38 -20.62
N GLU A 27 1.51 -5.67 -20.35
CA GLU A 27 0.19 -6.30 -20.13
C GLU A 27 -0.54 -5.65 -18.94
N LEU A 28 0.15 -5.41 -17.82
CA LEU A 28 -0.42 -4.74 -16.66
C LEU A 28 -0.90 -3.32 -16.97
N ARG A 29 -0.17 -2.60 -17.84
CA ARG A 29 -0.54 -1.26 -18.33
C ARG A 29 -1.74 -1.29 -19.29
N GLU A 30 -1.91 -2.37 -20.06
CA GLU A 30 -3.10 -2.55 -20.89
C GLU A 30 -4.34 -2.83 -20.03
N GLN A 31 -4.22 -3.75 -19.08
CA GLN A 31 -5.30 -4.07 -18.13
C GLN A 31 -5.67 -2.85 -17.26
N SER A 32 -4.69 -2.03 -16.84
CA SER A 32 -4.97 -0.81 -16.04
C SER A 32 -5.73 0.24 -16.86
N LYS A 33 -5.37 0.44 -18.13
CA LYS A 33 -6.10 1.34 -19.05
C LYS A 33 -7.52 0.83 -19.34
N ALA A 34 -7.67 -0.46 -19.61
CA ALA A 34 -8.97 -1.06 -19.91
C ALA A 34 -9.94 -1.01 -18.71
N GLY A 35 -9.43 -1.19 -17.48
CA GLY A 35 -10.24 -1.09 -16.26
C GLY A 35 -10.44 0.33 -15.73
N PHE A 36 -9.69 1.33 -16.22
CA PHE A 36 -9.71 2.69 -15.69
C PHE A 36 -11.09 3.38 -15.74
N PRO A 37 -11.86 3.37 -16.85
CA PRO A 37 -13.15 4.04 -16.90
C PRO A 37 -14.14 3.54 -15.83
N LYS A 38 -14.06 2.25 -15.49
CA LYS A 38 -14.87 1.67 -14.42
C LYS A 38 -14.40 2.10 -13.03
N ALA A 39 -13.08 2.20 -12.82
CA ALA A 39 -12.54 2.71 -11.55
C ALA A 39 -12.90 4.19 -11.32
N GLU A 40 -12.95 4.99 -12.40
CA GLU A 40 -13.41 6.37 -12.38
C GLU A 40 -14.91 6.46 -12.07
N GLU A 41 -15.77 5.71 -12.79
CA GLU A 41 -17.21 5.66 -12.53
C GLU A 41 -17.54 5.18 -11.09
N GLU A 42 -16.83 4.16 -10.58
CA GLU A 42 -16.99 3.71 -9.19
C GLU A 42 -16.57 4.78 -8.18
N TRP A 43 -15.50 5.55 -8.46
CA TRP A 43 -15.07 6.66 -7.60
C TRP A 43 -16.08 7.82 -7.63
N GLU A 44 -16.55 8.25 -8.80
CA GLU A 44 -17.55 9.31 -8.95
C GLU A 44 -18.86 8.97 -8.24
N LYS A 45 -19.36 7.74 -8.40
CA LYS A 45 -20.54 7.25 -7.66
C LYS A 45 -20.34 7.32 -6.15
N ASN A 46 -19.15 6.97 -5.65
CA ASN A 46 -18.83 7.06 -4.23
C ASN A 46 -18.74 8.51 -3.75
N VAL A 47 -18.15 9.42 -4.54
CA VAL A 47 -18.08 10.86 -4.23
C VAL A 47 -19.47 11.49 -4.19
N LEU A 48 -20.34 11.18 -5.16
CA LEU A 48 -21.73 11.64 -5.19
C LEU A 48 -22.54 11.10 -4.00
N ALA A 49 -22.38 9.82 -3.66
CA ALA A 49 -23.02 9.22 -2.49
C ALA A 49 -22.53 9.84 -1.17
N TRP A 50 -21.24 10.20 -1.09
CA TRP A 50 -20.67 10.91 0.05
C TRP A 50 -21.21 12.35 0.15
N ALA A 51 -21.21 13.10 -0.96
CA ALA A 51 -21.74 14.46 -1.00
C ALA A 51 -23.22 14.52 -0.59
N ARG A 52 -24.04 13.58 -1.08
CA ARG A 52 -25.45 13.45 -0.69
C ARG A 52 -25.64 13.13 0.80
N ARG A 53 -24.73 12.34 1.41
CA ARG A 53 -24.74 12.09 2.86
C ARG A 53 -24.36 13.34 3.66
N GLN A 54 -23.38 14.11 3.18
CA GLN A 54 -23.00 15.40 3.78
C GLN A 54 -24.16 16.40 3.72
N GLU A 55 -24.82 16.54 2.57
CA GLU A 55 -25.99 17.40 2.41
C GLU A 55 -27.14 17.00 3.35
N LEU A 56 -27.48 15.70 3.43
CA LEU A 56 -28.51 15.20 4.35
C LEU A 56 -28.15 15.43 5.82
N ALA A 57 -26.87 15.28 6.20
CA ALA A 57 -26.39 15.55 7.55
C ALA A 57 -26.45 17.05 7.89
N ALA A 58 -26.07 17.92 6.96
CA ALA A 58 -26.17 19.37 7.10
C ALA A 58 -27.63 19.84 7.20
N ALA A 59 -28.52 19.31 6.36
CA ALA A 59 -29.96 19.60 6.41
C ALA A 59 -30.61 19.14 7.73
N ALA A 60 -30.23 17.96 8.24
CA ALA A 60 -30.68 17.47 9.53
C ALA A 60 -30.18 18.33 10.71
N ALA A 61 -28.97 18.90 10.60
CA ALA A 61 -28.42 19.82 11.59
C ALA A 61 -28.99 21.25 11.50
N ALA A 62 -29.47 21.66 10.32
CA ALA A 62 -30.07 22.97 10.07
C ALA A 62 -31.59 23.03 10.29
N ALA A 63 -32.25 21.88 10.48
CA ALA A 63 -33.67 21.83 10.81
C ALA A 63 -33.92 22.47 12.19
N PRO A 64 -34.81 23.49 12.31
CA PRO A 64 -35.05 24.15 13.58
C PRO A 64 -35.78 23.23 14.55
N THR A 65 -35.23 23.07 15.76
CA THR A 65 -35.88 22.38 16.89
C THR A 65 -37.09 23.18 17.40
N ALA A 66 -38.21 23.08 16.68
CA ALA A 66 -39.41 23.87 16.92
C ALA A 66 -40.27 23.31 18.07
N GLY A 67 -39.95 23.71 19.30
CA GLY A 67 -40.80 23.62 20.50
C GLY A 67 -40.24 22.74 21.64
N GLY A 68 -40.16 23.19 22.90
CA GLY A 68 -40.34 24.55 23.43
C GLY A 68 -40.62 24.60 24.95
N ALA A 69 -39.72 25.22 25.73
CA ALA A 69 -39.84 25.63 27.15
C ALA A 69 -40.06 24.50 28.22
N THR A 70 -39.59 24.59 29.46
CA THR A 70 -39.37 25.76 30.36
C THR A 70 -38.00 25.79 31.09
N PRO A 71 -37.59 26.92 31.71
CA PRO A 71 -36.22 27.18 32.22
C PRO A 71 -36.07 27.06 33.76
N THR A 72 -34.95 27.60 34.32
CA THR A 72 -34.58 27.76 35.76
C THR A 72 -33.72 26.59 36.28
N THR A 73 -32.47 26.72 36.81
CA THR A 73 -31.61 27.86 37.21
C THR A 73 -30.11 27.47 37.11
N ALA A 74 -29.21 28.45 37.04
CA ALA A 74 -27.74 28.29 37.21
C ALA A 74 -27.30 28.84 38.60
N PRO A 75 -25.99 29.04 38.88
CA PRO A 75 -24.86 28.12 39.13
C PRO A 75 -24.41 28.29 40.62
N PRO A 76 -23.12 28.23 41.10
CA PRO A 76 -21.82 27.79 40.55
C PRO A 76 -20.95 26.88 41.48
N ALA A 77 -19.73 26.52 41.01
CA ALA A 77 -18.45 26.21 41.72
C ALA A 77 -18.49 25.36 43.03
N THR A 78 -17.59 24.42 43.36
CA THR A 78 -16.12 24.25 43.20
C THR A 78 -15.81 22.79 43.65
N ASP A 79 -14.63 22.17 43.66
CA ASP A 79 -13.23 22.54 43.36
C ASP A 79 -12.43 21.28 42.91
N SER A 80 -11.11 21.36 42.95
CA SER A 80 -10.10 20.40 42.54
C SER A 80 -9.84 19.29 43.56
N THR A 81 -9.35 18.13 43.10
CA THR A 81 -8.23 17.40 43.78
C THR A 81 -7.64 16.31 42.88
N ALA A 82 -6.31 16.30 42.75
CA ALA A 82 -5.53 15.21 42.15
C ALA A 82 -4.98 14.26 43.25
N PRO A 83 -4.34 13.14 42.88
CA PRO A 83 -2.89 13.10 43.18
C PRO A 83 -1.99 12.34 42.17
N THR A 84 -0.99 13.07 41.66
CA THR A 84 0.46 12.77 41.67
C THR A 84 1.02 11.37 41.29
N ARG A 85 1.78 11.29 40.17
CA ARG A 85 3.26 11.02 40.22
C ARG A 85 4.01 11.24 38.88
N HIS A 86 5.09 12.03 38.95
CA HIS A 86 6.23 12.15 38.01
C HIS A 86 7.36 11.15 38.46
N PRO A 87 8.46 10.85 37.71
CA PRO A 87 9.35 11.77 36.95
C PRO A 87 9.88 11.21 35.58
N THR A 88 10.81 11.79 34.79
CA THR A 88 11.78 12.92 34.93
C THR A 88 12.20 13.49 33.54
N GLU A 89 12.91 14.64 33.58
CA GLU A 89 13.96 15.14 32.63
C GLU A 89 13.61 15.97 31.38
N GLU A 90 14.55 16.89 31.08
CA GLU A 90 14.53 18.07 30.21
C GLU A 90 15.58 17.85 29.08
N MET A 91 15.48 18.35 27.84
CA MET A 91 15.64 19.75 27.37
C MET A 91 15.27 19.87 25.86
N ASP A 92 14.76 21.05 25.46
CA ASP A 92 15.23 21.98 24.39
C ASP A 92 16.29 21.50 23.35
N VAL A 93 16.31 21.87 22.05
CA VAL A 93 15.87 23.08 21.31
C VAL A 93 15.50 22.75 19.83
N ASP A 94 14.63 23.55 19.17
CA ASP A 94 14.29 23.56 17.71
C ASP A 94 15.32 24.40 16.88
N PRO A 95 15.53 24.24 15.54
CA PRO A 95 14.59 24.72 14.51
C PRO A 95 14.41 23.83 13.22
N SER A 96 13.14 23.56 12.87
CA SER A 96 12.45 23.47 11.54
C SER A 96 13.19 23.74 10.19
N PRO A 97 12.62 23.38 9.00
CA PRO A 97 11.34 22.67 8.72
C PRO A 97 11.36 21.58 7.59
N SER A 98 10.20 20.92 7.38
CA SER A 98 9.71 20.31 6.11
C SER A 98 10.38 19.02 5.57
N VAL A 99 9.67 17.93 5.22
CA VAL A 99 8.26 17.53 5.46
C VAL A 99 8.26 16.02 5.71
N ALA A 100 7.75 15.57 6.86
CA ALA A 100 7.55 14.16 7.15
C ALA A 100 6.17 13.95 7.77
N LEU A 101 5.32 13.14 7.13
CA LEU A 101 4.14 12.55 7.77
C LEU A 101 4.09 11.07 7.44
N ALA A 102 4.63 10.27 8.35
CA ALA A 102 4.43 8.84 8.41
C ALA A 102 3.62 8.53 9.68
N GLY A 103 2.52 7.80 9.52
CA GLY A 103 1.89 7.00 10.58
C GLY A 103 1.37 7.73 11.81
N GLU A 104 0.07 8.01 11.83
CA GLU A 104 -0.68 8.01 13.08
C GLU A 104 -1.77 6.93 13.00
N LYS A 105 -2.00 6.24 14.13
CA LYS A 105 -2.86 5.06 14.23
C LYS A 105 -3.76 5.24 15.45
N ASP A 106 -5.06 5.01 15.27
CA ASP A 106 -6.10 5.01 16.30
C ASP A 106 -6.39 6.37 17.01
N ARG A 107 -6.98 7.32 16.26
CA ARG A 107 -8.06 8.21 16.77
C ARG A 107 -9.13 8.44 15.70
N ASP A 108 -10.36 8.64 16.19
CA ASP A 108 -11.58 9.09 15.51
C ASP A 108 -12.05 8.42 14.19
N GLY A 109 -13.00 7.48 14.34
CA GLY A 109 -13.85 7.01 13.25
C GLY A 109 -14.87 8.04 12.72
N LYS A 110 -14.84 9.28 13.21
CA LYS A 110 -15.77 10.37 12.86
C LYS A 110 -15.22 11.28 11.76
N ASP A 111 -13.90 11.49 11.71
CA ASP A 111 -13.25 12.35 10.71
C ASP A 111 -13.22 11.73 9.31
N HIS A 112 -13.14 10.40 9.20
CA HIS A 112 -13.25 9.70 7.92
C HIS A 112 -14.61 9.91 7.21
N ALA A 113 -15.66 10.33 7.91
CA ALA A 113 -16.93 10.71 7.28
C ALA A 113 -16.90 12.11 6.65
N GLN A 114 -15.97 12.98 7.09
CA GLN A 114 -15.85 14.37 6.64
C GLN A 114 -14.92 14.56 5.44
N GLN A 115 -14.10 13.56 5.09
CA GLN A 115 -13.24 13.62 3.90
C GLN A 115 -13.88 12.91 2.69
N PRO A 116 -13.72 13.44 1.47
CA PRO A 116 -14.23 12.79 0.27
C PRO A 116 -13.52 11.46 0.01
N PRO A 117 -14.18 10.47 -0.63
CA PRO A 117 -13.56 9.20 -0.98
C PRO A 117 -12.26 9.37 -1.78
N GLY A 118 -11.17 8.78 -1.30
CA GLY A 118 -9.89 8.80 -1.99
C GLY A 118 -9.90 7.99 -3.29
N LYS A 119 -9.13 8.44 -4.30
CA LYS A 119 -8.89 7.69 -5.53
C LYS A 119 -8.18 6.37 -5.19
N LYS A 120 -8.75 5.24 -5.60
CA LYS A 120 -8.20 3.91 -5.32
C LYS A 120 -8.51 2.94 -6.46
N TYR A 121 -7.46 2.49 -7.14
CA TYR A 121 -7.57 1.42 -8.12
C TYR A 121 -7.78 0.08 -7.42
N ARG A 122 -8.82 -0.68 -7.82
CA ARG A 122 -9.06 -2.03 -7.32
C ARG A 122 -8.40 -3.05 -8.24
N LEU A 123 -7.27 -3.63 -7.80
CA LEU A 123 -6.58 -4.67 -8.54
C LEU A 123 -7.48 -5.91 -8.73
N THR A 124 -7.62 -6.34 -9.99
CA THR A 124 -8.27 -7.61 -10.35
C THR A 124 -7.36 -8.80 -10.03
N GLU A 125 -7.90 -10.01 -9.99
CA GLU A 125 -7.07 -11.20 -9.74
C GLU A 125 -6.03 -11.47 -10.84
N PRO A 126 -6.31 -11.24 -12.15
CA PRO A 126 -5.28 -11.26 -13.19
C PRO A 126 -4.14 -10.26 -12.96
N MET A 127 -4.45 -9.00 -12.60
CA MET A 127 -3.43 -7.99 -12.28
C MET A 127 -2.55 -8.42 -11.10
N LYS A 128 -3.16 -9.01 -10.06
CA LYS A 128 -2.43 -9.56 -8.91
C LYS A 128 -1.49 -10.71 -9.31
N SER A 129 -1.96 -11.63 -10.16
CA SER A 129 -1.13 -12.72 -10.70
C SER A 129 0.09 -12.18 -11.46
N ILE A 130 -0.09 -11.16 -12.29
CA ILE A 130 1.01 -10.47 -12.99
C ILE A 130 1.99 -9.84 -11.99
N ILE A 131 1.49 -9.11 -11.00
CA ILE A 131 2.31 -8.49 -9.94
C ILE A 131 3.12 -9.55 -9.17
N TRP A 132 2.54 -10.73 -8.90
CA TRP A 132 3.27 -11.83 -8.27
C TRP A 132 4.36 -12.40 -9.17
N GLN A 133 4.06 -12.67 -10.45
CA GLN A 133 5.07 -13.11 -11.43
C GLN A 133 6.23 -12.11 -11.55
N LEU A 134 5.93 -10.81 -11.58
CA LEU A 134 6.95 -9.75 -11.59
C LEU A 134 7.88 -9.79 -10.36
N VAL A 135 7.34 -10.10 -9.18
CA VAL A 135 8.15 -10.27 -7.94
C VAL A 135 9.04 -11.51 -8.04
N LEU A 136 8.53 -12.64 -8.55
CA LEU A 136 9.32 -13.86 -8.74
C LEU A 136 10.49 -13.64 -9.72
N LEU A 137 10.24 -13.01 -10.88
CA LEU A 137 11.28 -12.65 -11.84
C LEU A 137 12.31 -11.69 -11.24
N SER A 138 11.89 -10.71 -10.44
CA SER A 138 12.81 -9.79 -9.77
C SER A 138 13.68 -10.47 -8.70
N ASN A 139 13.17 -11.50 -8.03
CA ASN A 139 13.96 -12.29 -7.08
C ASN A 139 14.98 -13.17 -7.84
N GLU A 140 14.58 -13.78 -8.96
CA GLU A 140 15.49 -14.61 -9.78
C GLU A 140 16.63 -13.78 -10.40
N ILE A 141 16.34 -12.57 -10.91
CA ILE A 141 17.39 -11.63 -11.35
C ILE A 141 18.36 -11.33 -10.18
N CYS A 142 17.85 -11.06 -8.98
CA CYS A 142 18.69 -10.83 -7.80
C CYS A 142 19.59 -12.03 -7.47
N ARG A 143 19.05 -13.26 -7.57
CA ARG A 143 19.77 -14.51 -7.34
C ARG A 143 20.91 -14.69 -8.34
N LEU A 144 20.63 -14.47 -9.62
CA LEU A 144 21.60 -14.59 -10.71
C LEU A 144 22.71 -13.55 -10.58
N GLU A 145 22.39 -12.28 -10.27
CA GLU A 145 23.40 -11.23 -10.09
C GLU A 145 24.34 -11.54 -8.92
N ASN A 146 23.81 -12.03 -7.80
CA ASN A 146 24.63 -12.42 -6.64
C ASN A 146 25.49 -13.67 -6.92
N GLU A 147 24.97 -14.63 -7.68
CA GLU A 147 25.73 -15.79 -8.17
C GLU A 147 26.87 -15.35 -9.11
N LYS A 148 26.59 -14.42 -10.03
CA LYS A 148 27.57 -13.84 -10.97
C LYS A 148 28.65 -13.06 -10.22
N ASN A 149 28.30 -12.22 -9.24
CA ASN A 149 29.26 -11.50 -8.40
C ASN A 149 30.17 -12.47 -7.63
N THR A 150 29.61 -13.54 -7.06
CA THR A 150 30.38 -14.60 -6.38
C THR A 150 31.35 -15.30 -7.34
N LEU A 151 30.93 -15.59 -8.57
CA LEU A 151 31.79 -16.18 -9.59
C LEU A 151 32.89 -15.24 -10.09
N GLU A 152 32.71 -13.93 -10.01
CA GLU A 152 33.71 -12.91 -10.36
C GLU A 152 34.63 -12.53 -9.19
N GLY A 153 34.36 -13.00 -7.97
CA GLY A 153 35.09 -12.58 -6.76
C GLY A 153 34.70 -11.18 -6.28
N SER A 154 33.57 -10.65 -6.76
CA SER A 154 33.01 -9.38 -6.31
C SER A 154 32.32 -9.55 -4.97
N VAL A 155 32.64 -8.67 -4.02
CA VAL A 155 31.98 -8.58 -2.70
C VAL A 155 30.62 -7.89 -2.76
N ILE A 156 30.22 -7.36 -3.92
CA ILE A 156 28.93 -6.70 -4.10
C ILE A 156 27.81 -7.75 -4.01
N GLN A 157 26.83 -7.49 -3.16
CA GLN A 157 25.60 -8.26 -3.06
C GLN A 157 24.40 -7.32 -3.22
N LEU A 158 23.52 -7.65 -4.15
CA LEU A 158 22.22 -7.02 -4.29
C LEU A 158 21.23 -7.59 -3.27
N SER A 159 20.34 -6.72 -2.80
CA SER A 159 19.23 -7.13 -1.92
C SER A 159 17.93 -7.20 -2.71
N GLU A 160 17.17 -8.28 -2.51
CA GLU A 160 15.81 -8.38 -3.04
C GLU A 160 14.95 -7.18 -2.60
N GLN A 161 15.15 -6.69 -1.38
CA GLN A 161 14.40 -5.55 -0.84
C GLN A 161 14.64 -4.27 -1.65
N GLY A 162 15.87 -4.04 -2.12
CA GLY A 162 16.21 -2.92 -3.00
C GLY A 162 15.52 -3.02 -4.35
N LEU A 163 15.68 -4.17 -5.03
CA LEU A 163 15.06 -4.41 -6.34
C LEU A 163 13.53 -4.38 -6.28
N ARG A 164 12.93 -4.92 -5.22
CA ARG A 164 11.47 -4.91 -5.00
C ARG A 164 10.91 -3.50 -4.82
N LYS A 165 11.65 -2.58 -4.19
CA LYS A 165 11.26 -1.15 -4.14
C LYS A 165 11.23 -0.53 -5.54
N VAL A 166 12.23 -0.79 -6.37
CA VAL A 166 12.29 -0.31 -7.76
C VAL A 166 11.15 -0.91 -8.59
N LEU A 167 10.90 -2.22 -8.45
CA LEU A 167 9.79 -2.90 -9.12
C LEU A 167 8.44 -2.28 -8.75
N TYR A 168 8.19 -1.97 -7.47
CA TYR A 168 6.94 -1.33 -7.08
C TYR A 168 6.75 0.04 -7.73
N GLN A 169 7.81 0.82 -7.96
CA GLN A 169 7.71 2.08 -8.70
C GLN A 169 7.44 1.85 -10.19
N LYS A 170 8.09 0.85 -10.83
CA LYS A 170 7.76 0.43 -12.21
C LYS A 170 6.27 0.03 -12.33
N ILE A 171 5.74 -0.68 -11.33
CA ILE A 171 4.32 -1.08 -11.29
C ILE A 171 3.41 0.14 -11.11
N VAL A 172 3.70 1.07 -10.19
CA VAL A 172 2.91 2.32 -10.04
C VAL A 172 2.83 3.08 -11.35
N ALA A 173 3.95 3.20 -12.09
CA ALA A 173 4.02 3.86 -13.40
C ALA A 173 3.25 3.12 -14.53
N ALA A 174 2.71 1.93 -14.29
CA ALA A 174 1.77 1.25 -15.18
C ALA A 174 0.30 1.65 -14.95
N PHE A 175 -0.02 2.39 -13.87
CA PHE A 175 -1.37 2.84 -13.53
C PHE A 175 -1.50 4.37 -13.66
N PRO A 176 -2.72 4.91 -13.80
CA PRO A 176 -2.98 6.34 -13.75
C PRO A 176 -2.51 6.96 -12.42
N GLU A 177 -1.97 8.18 -12.51
CA GLU A 177 -1.31 8.84 -11.38
C GLU A 177 -2.26 9.07 -10.19
N GLY A 178 -1.77 8.80 -8.97
CA GLY A 178 -2.53 8.94 -7.73
C GLY A 178 -3.58 7.85 -7.46
N TRP A 179 -3.82 6.92 -8.39
CA TRP A 179 -4.79 5.83 -8.19
C TRP A 179 -4.23 4.57 -7.51
N LEU A 180 -2.91 4.36 -7.58
CA LEU A 180 -2.21 3.26 -6.94
C LEU A 180 -0.90 3.74 -6.32
N SER A 181 -0.52 3.16 -5.18
CA SER A 181 0.73 3.48 -4.49
C SER A 181 1.57 2.23 -4.24
N SER A 182 2.89 2.41 -4.14
CA SER A 182 3.83 1.32 -3.80
C SER A 182 3.51 0.68 -2.45
N GLY A 183 2.97 1.44 -1.50
CA GLY A 183 2.45 0.92 -0.23
C GLY A 183 1.22 0.02 -0.37
N GLN A 184 0.33 0.30 -1.32
CA GLN A 184 -0.78 -0.62 -1.63
C GLN A 184 -0.26 -1.93 -2.23
N ILE A 185 0.60 -1.84 -3.24
CA ILE A 185 1.21 -3.00 -3.91
C ILE A 185 1.96 -3.87 -2.89
N SER A 186 2.75 -3.28 -1.98
CA SER A 186 3.48 -4.01 -0.95
C SER A 186 2.57 -4.79 -0.01
N ARG A 187 1.40 -4.24 0.35
CA ARG A 187 0.39 -4.95 1.16
C ARG A 187 -0.24 -6.11 0.40
N ASP A 188 -0.60 -5.90 -0.87
CA ASP A 188 -1.19 -6.95 -1.71
C ASP A 188 -0.19 -8.09 -1.98
N VAL A 189 1.08 -7.78 -2.26
CA VAL A 189 2.16 -8.78 -2.37
C VAL A 189 2.36 -9.56 -1.07
N SER A 190 2.27 -8.90 0.09
CA SER A 190 2.35 -9.57 1.39
C SER A 190 1.16 -10.49 1.65
N ALA A 191 -0.04 -10.12 1.19
CA ALA A 191 -1.24 -10.95 1.29
C ALA A 191 -1.18 -12.15 0.32
N MET A 192 -0.74 -11.94 -0.93
CA MET A 192 -0.52 -13.00 -1.91
C MET A 192 0.51 -14.02 -1.42
N LYS A 193 1.65 -13.55 -0.90
CA LYS A 193 2.69 -14.42 -0.33
C LYS A 193 2.09 -15.33 0.75
N LYS A 194 1.37 -14.77 1.72
CA LYS A 194 0.71 -15.56 2.79
C LYS A 194 -0.32 -16.55 2.26
N ARG A 195 -1.05 -16.20 1.19
CA ARG A 195 -1.99 -17.12 0.54
C ARG A 195 -1.27 -18.32 -0.08
N PHE A 196 -0.22 -18.08 -0.87
CA PHE A 196 0.55 -19.15 -1.48
C PHE A 196 1.33 -20.01 -0.47
N GLU A 197 1.85 -19.41 0.61
CA GLU A 197 2.45 -20.17 1.72
C GLU A 197 1.43 -21.09 2.41
N LYS A 198 0.18 -20.63 2.57
CA LYS A 198 -0.91 -21.45 3.11
C LYS A 198 -1.34 -22.56 2.15
N GLU A 199 -1.55 -22.23 0.88
CA GLU A 199 -1.93 -23.20 -0.17
C GLU A 199 -0.87 -24.31 -0.32
N ALA A 200 0.42 -23.98 -0.25
CA ALA A 200 1.50 -24.98 -0.26
C ALA A 200 1.44 -25.91 0.97
N MET A 201 1.25 -25.36 2.18
CA MET A 201 1.10 -26.17 3.38
C MET A 201 -0.15 -27.07 3.35
N GLU A 202 -1.23 -26.64 2.70
CA GLU A 202 -2.45 -27.43 2.58
C GLU A 202 -2.28 -28.58 1.57
N ASN A 203 -1.63 -28.33 0.41
CA ASN A 203 -1.27 -29.38 -0.54
C ASN A 203 -0.28 -30.41 0.04
N ASP A 204 0.72 -30.00 0.81
CA ASP A 204 1.66 -30.91 1.48
C ASP A 204 1.01 -31.73 2.62
N GLN A 205 -0.24 -31.40 3.00
CA GLN A 205 -1.01 -32.06 4.06
C GLN A 205 -2.16 -32.94 3.55
N GLU A 206 -2.41 -33.01 2.23
CA GLU A 206 -3.27 -34.06 1.66
C GLU A 206 -2.42 -35.34 1.44
N PRO A 207 -2.57 -36.39 2.29
CA PRO A 207 -2.01 -37.69 1.95
C PRO A 207 -2.73 -38.23 0.70
N GLU A 208 -1.96 -38.69 -0.29
CA GLU A 208 -2.49 -39.51 -1.38
C GLU A 208 -3.19 -40.76 -0.80
N PHE A 209 -4.50 -40.86 -1.03
CA PHE A 209 -5.37 -41.99 -0.64
C PHE A 209 -5.82 -42.78 -1.88
#